data_AF-A0A9P3PWH5-F1
#
_entry.id   AF-A0A9P3PWH5-F1
#
_cell.length_a   1.000
_cell.length_b   1.000
_cell.length_c   1.000
_cell.angle_alpha   90.00
_cell.angle_beta   90.00
_cell.angle_gamma   90.00
#
_symmetry.space_group_name_H-M   'P 1'
#
loop_
_entity.id
_entity.type
_entity.pdbx_description
1 polymer ?
#
loop_
_entity_poly.entity_id
_entity_poly.type
_entity_poly.pdbx_seq_one_letter_code
_entity_poly.pdbx_strand_id
1 'polypeptide(L)'
;MTCGYESAGHPDGSGSLNLNVPIRSAAHTALVREIAAASAVLLQNNRTTTTGTPSGSTIRGLPLDASRIKTMAVVGQDAKMPNKSCNDLNECNDGTMSIGWGSGSNSLEFIVPPIDAITSFVGTSATTASSLSNDLDAGASAARGKDVALVFVNAMSGELGFYDIRSKRLSSMVGRRQRPVGILRSSCL
;
A
#
# COMPACT_ATOMS: atom_id res chain seq x y z
N MET A 1 12.01 28.63 -33.07
CA MET A 1 11.36 27.44 -32.47
C MET A 1 10.23 27.97 -31.61
N THR A 2 9.03 27.99 -32.17
CA THR A 2 7.83 28.57 -31.55
C THR A 2 7.22 27.57 -30.57
N CYS A 3 7.12 27.95 -29.30
CA CYS A 3 6.28 27.23 -28.33
C CYS A 3 4.81 27.45 -28.71
N GLY A 4 4.19 26.47 -29.36
CA GLY A 4 2.75 26.42 -29.55
C GLY A 4 2.10 25.77 -28.33
N TYR A 5 1.31 26.55 -27.59
CA TYR A 5 0.39 26.01 -26.58
C TYR A 5 -0.96 25.84 -27.28
N GLU A 6 -1.22 24.65 -27.85
CA GLU A 6 -2.58 24.31 -28.29
C GLU A 6 -3.39 24.00 -27.04
N SER A 7 -4.14 24.99 -26.57
CA SER A 7 -5.14 24.83 -25.52
C SER A 7 -6.19 23.82 -25.98
N ALA A 8 -6.21 22.67 -25.33
CA ALA A 8 -7.26 21.66 -25.48
C ALA A 8 -8.55 22.17 -24.84
N GLY A 9 -9.36 22.88 -25.62
CA GLY A 9 -10.67 23.39 -25.23
C GLY A 9 -10.95 24.76 -25.83
N HIS A 10 -12.11 24.93 -26.44
CA HIS A 10 -12.62 26.25 -26.75
C HIS A 10 -12.83 27.02 -25.42
N PRO A 11 -12.70 28.37 -25.39
CA PRO A 11 -12.91 29.18 -24.18
C PRO A 11 -14.27 28.99 -23.51
N ASP A 12 -15.25 28.43 -24.24
CA ASP A 12 -16.60 28.12 -23.79
C ASP A 12 -16.77 26.69 -23.23
N GLY A 13 -15.68 25.92 -23.12
CA GLY A 13 -15.70 24.53 -22.65
C GLY A 13 -16.23 23.52 -23.67
N SER A 14 -16.49 23.94 -24.92
CA SER A 14 -16.86 23.05 -26.01
C SER A 14 -15.63 22.43 -26.69
N GLY A 15 -15.82 21.29 -27.36
CA GLY A 15 -14.79 20.55 -28.09
C GLY A 15 -14.50 19.16 -27.52
N SER A 16 -13.72 18.37 -28.26
CA SER A 16 -13.21 17.10 -27.73
C SER A 16 -12.23 17.42 -26.61
N LEU A 17 -12.63 17.14 -25.38
CA LEU A 17 -11.69 17.12 -24.26
C LEU A 17 -10.63 16.06 -24.62
N ASN A 18 -9.35 16.36 -24.42
CA ASN A 18 -8.22 15.42 -24.61
C ASN A 18 -8.22 14.30 -23.56
N LEU A 19 -9.40 13.76 -23.27
CA LEU A 19 -9.63 12.55 -22.50
C LEU A 19 -9.06 11.41 -23.36
N ASN A 20 -8.30 10.51 -22.73
CA ASN A 20 -7.69 9.34 -23.36
C ASN A 20 -6.43 9.60 -24.21
N VAL A 21 -5.77 10.76 -24.11
CA VAL A 21 -4.42 10.95 -24.64
C VAL A 21 -3.38 10.36 -23.67
N PRO A 22 -2.57 9.35 -24.07
CA PRO A 22 -1.57 8.77 -23.18
C PRO A 22 -0.41 9.75 -22.98
N ILE A 23 -0.38 10.41 -21.83
CA ILE A 23 0.69 11.35 -21.44
C ILE A 23 1.78 10.70 -20.57
N ARG A 24 1.67 9.40 -20.31
CA ARG A 24 2.63 8.65 -19.49
C ARG A 24 3.83 8.21 -20.33
N SER A 25 5.03 8.42 -19.79
CA SER A 25 6.30 7.99 -20.40
C SER A 25 7.04 7.03 -19.47
N ALA A 26 8.03 6.31 -20.03
CA ALA A 26 8.94 5.48 -19.21
C ALA A 26 9.70 6.31 -18.16
N ALA A 27 10.01 7.57 -18.47
CA ALA A 27 10.66 8.50 -17.53
C ALA A 27 9.74 8.84 -16.33
N HIS A 28 8.44 9.06 -16.56
CA HIS A 28 7.48 9.25 -15.46
C HIS A 28 7.43 8.02 -14.54
N THR A 29 7.38 6.81 -15.13
CA THR A 29 7.36 5.57 -14.34
C THR A 29 8.67 5.35 -13.56
N ALA A 30 9.82 5.65 -14.16
CA ALA A 30 11.12 5.54 -13.48
C ALA A 30 11.21 6.51 -12.30
N LEU A 31 10.81 7.77 -12.48
CA LEU A 31 10.83 8.78 -11.43
C LEU A 31 9.89 8.44 -10.28
N VAL A 32 8.65 7.98 -10.57
CA VAL A 32 7.72 7.55 -9.53
C VAL A 32 8.29 6.38 -8.73
N ARG A 33 8.96 5.42 -9.38
CA ARG A 33 9.61 4.29 -8.70
C ARG A 33 10.77 4.74 -7.81
N GLU A 34 11.55 5.72 -8.26
CA GLU A 34 12.64 6.31 -7.47
C GLU A 34 12.10 7.04 -6.23
N ILE A 35 11.11 7.91 -6.41
CA ILE A 35 10.47 8.63 -5.30
C ILE A 35 9.84 7.65 -4.30
N ALA A 36 9.14 6.63 -4.77
CA ALA A 36 8.51 5.62 -3.92
C ALA A 36 9.54 4.82 -3.10
N ALA A 37 10.71 4.52 -3.66
CA ALA A 37 11.78 3.84 -2.93
C ALA A 37 12.47 4.79 -1.92
N ALA A 38 12.69 6.05 -2.30
CA ALA A 38 13.37 7.03 -1.46
C ALA A 38 12.49 7.57 -0.31
N SER A 39 11.16 7.54 -0.46
CA SER A 39 10.22 7.98 0.58
C SER A 39 9.93 6.91 1.64
N ALA A 40 10.41 5.68 1.46
CA ALA A 40 10.26 4.61 2.44
C ALA A 40 11.19 4.86 3.65
N VAL A 41 10.59 5.03 4.83
CA VAL A 41 11.33 5.28 6.08
C VAL A 41 11.49 3.99 6.88
N LEU A 42 12.74 3.56 7.12
CA LEU A 42 13.05 2.42 7.97
C LEU A 42 13.04 2.83 9.45
N LEU A 43 11.92 2.60 10.14
CA LEU A 43 11.76 2.98 11.54
C LEU A 43 12.51 2.05 12.51
N GLN A 44 12.55 0.75 12.21
CA GLN A 44 13.20 -0.24 13.06
C GLN A 44 13.84 -1.33 12.21
N ASN A 45 15.08 -1.69 12.53
CA ASN A 45 15.77 -2.81 11.91
C ASN A 45 16.67 -3.52 12.92
N ASN A 46 16.17 -4.60 13.52
CA ASN A 46 16.97 -5.46 14.38
C ASN A 46 17.75 -6.48 13.53
N ARG A 47 18.74 -5.96 12.80
CA ARG A 47 19.53 -6.67 11.80
C ARG A 47 20.57 -7.57 12.46
N THR A 48 20.63 -8.83 12.05
CA THR A 48 21.75 -9.73 12.37
C THR A 48 22.42 -10.20 11.09
N THR A 49 23.74 -10.37 11.14
CA THR A 49 24.55 -10.79 9.99
C THR A 49 25.39 -12.02 10.32
N THR A 50 25.85 -12.73 9.29
CA THR A 50 26.67 -13.95 9.43
C THR A 50 27.98 -13.74 10.18
N THR A 51 28.54 -12.53 10.12
CA THR A 51 29.83 -12.19 10.73
C THR A 51 29.70 -11.34 11.99
N GLY A 52 28.47 -10.97 12.39
CA GLY A 52 28.23 -9.99 13.45
C GLY A 52 28.63 -8.55 13.09
N THR A 53 29.04 -8.29 11.84
CA THR A 53 29.45 -6.96 11.35
C THR A 53 28.49 -6.45 10.27
N PRO A 54 28.42 -5.13 10.02
CA PRO A 54 27.50 -4.55 9.02
C PRO A 54 27.71 -5.04 7.58
N SER A 55 28.90 -5.54 7.27
CA SER A 55 29.33 -6.03 5.96
C SER A 55 28.99 -7.51 5.69
N GLY A 56 28.52 -8.26 6.69
CA GLY A 56 28.08 -9.65 6.50
C GLY A 56 26.70 -9.76 5.82
N SER A 57 26.39 -10.95 5.28
CA SER A 57 25.05 -11.26 4.75
C SER A 57 24.02 -11.22 5.86
N THR A 58 22.85 -10.65 5.56
CA THR A 58 21.74 -10.54 6.53
C THR A 58 21.14 -11.92 6.82
N ILE A 59 21.06 -12.29 8.10
CA ILE A 59 20.34 -13.48 8.57
C ILE A 59 18.91 -13.11 8.93
N ARG A 60 18.72 -11.97 9.60
CA ARG A 60 17.42 -11.44 10.03
C ARG A 60 17.39 -9.93 9.83
N GLY A 61 16.21 -9.42 9.52
CA GLY A 61 15.98 -8.00 9.27
C GLY A 61 16.23 -7.64 7.81
N LEU A 62 16.53 -6.37 7.56
CA LEU A 62 16.73 -5.83 6.21
C LEU A 62 18.20 -5.42 5.99
N PRO A 63 18.73 -5.48 4.75
CA PRO A 63 18.04 -5.94 3.53
C PRO A 63 17.89 -7.47 3.50
N LEU A 64 16.85 -7.97 2.83
CA LEU A 64 16.60 -9.39 2.65
C LEU A 64 17.68 -10.03 1.77
N ASP A 65 18.18 -11.19 2.17
CA ASP A 65 19.09 -12.01 1.39
C ASP A 65 18.31 -13.16 0.73
N ALA A 66 17.94 -12.97 -0.54
CA ALA A 66 17.15 -13.94 -1.30
C ALA A 66 17.83 -15.30 -1.46
N SER A 67 19.16 -15.39 -1.32
CA SER A 67 19.88 -16.66 -1.38
C SER A 67 19.58 -17.55 -0.15
N ARG A 68 19.22 -16.91 0.98
CA ARG A 68 19.02 -17.56 2.28
C ARG A 68 17.55 -17.81 2.61
N ILE A 69 16.64 -17.01 2.08
CA ILE A 69 15.20 -17.15 2.30
C ILE A 69 14.69 -18.24 1.36
N LYS A 70 14.12 -19.32 1.89
CA LYS A 70 13.52 -20.41 1.10
C LYS A 70 12.00 -20.39 1.16
N THR A 71 11.45 -19.85 2.24
CA THR A 71 10.02 -19.73 2.44
C THR A 71 9.68 -18.36 3.00
N MET A 72 8.64 -17.74 2.48
CA MET A 72 8.15 -16.47 3.00
C MET A 72 6.63 -16.42 3.04
N ALA A 73 6.10 -15.52 3.86
CA ALA A 73 4.69 -15.16 3.87
C ALA A 73 4.50 -13.68 3.53
N VAL A 74 3.49 -13.39 2.74
CA VAL A 74 2.95 -12.04 2.54
C VAL A 74 1.55 -12.00 3.17
N VAL A 75 1.36 -11.14 4.15
CA VAL A 75 0.15 -11.12 4.99
C VAL A 75 -0.46 -9.72 4.99
N GLY A 76 -1.78 -9.64 4.93
CA GLY A 76 -2.55 -8.42 5.04
C GLY A 76 -3.28 -8.08 3.74
N GLN A 77 -4.45 -7.47 3.89
CA GLN A 77 -5.25 -7.00 2.74
C GLN A 77 -4.49 -5.97 1.91
N ASP A 78 -3.68 -5.13 2.54
CA ASP A 78 -2.91 -4.07 1.86
C ASP A 78 -1.82 -4.60 0.91
N ALA A 79 -1.55 -5.90 0.91
CA ALA A 79 -0.61 -6.51 -0.04
C ALA A 79 -1.23 -6.85 -1.41
N LYS A 80 -2.57 -6.85 -1.55
CA LYS A 80 -3.25 -7.30 -2.77
C LYS A 80 -3.55 -6.17 -3.76
N MET A 81 -3.89 -6.55 -4.99
CA MET A 81 -4.39 -5.63 -6.02
C MET A 81 -5.58 -4.83 -5.49
N PRO A 82 -5.58 -3.49 -5.57
CA PRO A 82 -6.68 -2.70 -5.04
C PRO A 82 -7.92 -2.84 -5.92
N ASN A 83 -9.07 -2.63 -5.30
CA ASN A 83 -10.30 -2.45 -6.05
C ASN A 83 -10.16 -1.19 -6.92
N LYS A 84 -10.28 -1.35 -8.24
CA LYS A 84 -10.19 -0.24 -9.20
C LYS A 84 -11.55 0.42 -9.46
N SER A 85 -12.64 -0.18 -8.99
CA SER A 85 -14.02 0.27 -9.18
C SER A 85 -14.50 1.08 -7.98
N CYS A 86 -13.71 2.06 -7.57
CA CYS A 86 -14.08 3.01 -6.54
C CYS A 86 -14.79 4.20 -7.18
N ASN A 87 -15.49 5.01 -6.38
CA ASN A 87 -16.09 6.24 -6.92
C ASN A 87 -15.00 7.23 -7.37
N ASP A 88 -15.41 8.32 -8.02
CA ASP A 88 -14.51 9.32 -8.61
C ASP A 88 -13.54 9.95 -7.59
N LEU A 89 -13.83 9.84 -6.30
CA LEU A 89 -13.00 10.36 -5.21
C LEU A 89 -12.13 9.29 -4.54
N ASN A 90 -12.06 8.06 -5.08
CA ASN A 90 -11.31 6.94 -4.48
C ASN A 90 -11.72 6.60 -3.03
N GLU A 91 -13.01 6.63 -2.70
CA GLU A 91 -13.53 6.33 -1.35
C GLU A 91 -13.59 4.82 -1.05
N CYS A 92 -12.48 4.11 -1.22
CA CYS A 92 -12.38 2.68 -0.96
C CYS A 92 -11.06 2.34 -0.27
N ASN A 93 -11.11 1.42 0.69
CA ASN A 93 -9.92 0.85 1.30
C ASN A 93 -9.95 -0.68 1.15
N ASP A 94 -9.86 -1.13 -0.10
CA ASP A 94 -9.77 -2.55 -0.42
C ASP A 94 -8.56 -2.85 -1.29
N GLY A 95 -7.57 -3.52 -0.70
CA GLY A 95 -6.24 -3.76 -1.27
C GLY A 95 -5.21 -2.69 -0.97
N THR A 96 -4.13 -2.67 -1.75
CA THR A 96 -2.99 -1.78 -1.48
C THR A 96 -3.35 -0.30 -1.65
N MET A 97 -2.99 0.51 -0.66
CA MET A 97 -3.30 1.94 -0.68
C MET A 97 -2.12 2.75 -1.24
N SER A 98 -2.30 3.34 -2.42
CA SER A 98 -1.30 4.23 -3.03
C SER A 98 -1.65 5.72 -2.90
N ILE A 99 -2.94 6.04 -2.79
CA ILE A 99 -3.44 7.41 -2.62
C ILE A 99 -4.68 7.39 -1.71
N GLY A 100 -4.89 8.48 -0.97
CA GLY A 100 -6.10 8.70 -0.17
C GLY A 100 -7.31 9.09 -1.02
N TRP A 101 -8.41 9.47 -0.36
CA TRP A 101 -9.65 9.89 -1.05
C TRP A 101 -9.77 11.42 -1.17
N GLY A 102 -10.54 11.87 -2.15
CA GLY A 102 -10.89 13.28 -2.35
C GLY A 102 -10.52 13.80 -3.74
N SER A 103 -10.68 15.11 -3.92
CA SER A 103 -10.40 15.83 -5.17
C SER A 103 -8.93 15.80 -5.58
N GLY A 104 -8.01 15.61 -4.63
CA GLY A 104 -6.58 15.39 -4.90
C GLY A 104 -6.22 13.97 -5.36
N SER A 105 -7.20 13.08 -5.50
CA SER A 105 -6.96 11.70 -5.93
C SER A 105 -6.89 11.59 -7.46
N ASN A 106 -6.39 10.46 -7.96
CA ASN A 106 -6.30 10.18 -9.40
C ASN A 106 -6.76 8.75 -9.71
N SER A 107 -7.22 8.52 -10.94
CA SER A 107 -7.45 7.16 -11.42
C SER A 107 -6.11 6.47 -11.67
N LEU A 108 -5.95 5.26 -11.14
CA LEU A 108 -4.74 4.46 -11.29
C LEU A 108 -4.90 3.49 -12.46
N GLU A 109 -4.40 3.88 -13.63
CA GLU A 109 -4.36 3.02 -14.82
C GLU A 109 -3.51 1.76 -14.54
N PHE A 110 -2.43 1.91 -13.77
CA PHE A 110 -1.53 0.83 -13.40
C PHE A 110 -1.05 0.95 -11.96
N ILE A 111 -1.05 -0.17 -11.24
CA ILE A 111 -0.46 -0.31 -9.91
C ILE A 111 0.12 -1.72 -9.79
N VAL A 112 1.31 -1.82 -9.17
CA VAL A 112 1.92 -3.11 -8.81
C VAL A 112 1.69 -3.34 -7.33
N PRO A 113 0.85 -4.29 -6.92
CA PRO A 113 0.64 -4.58 -5.52
C PRO A 113 1.88 -5.24 -4.90
N PRO A 114 2.10 -5.10 -3.58
CA PRO A 114 3.26 -5.67 -2.92
C PRO A 114 3.45 -7.17 -3.15
N ILE A 115 2.36 -7.96 -3.16
CA ILE A 115 2.43 -9.41 -3.40
C ILE A 115 3.10 -9.74 -4.75
N ASP A 116 2.77 -9.01 -5.81
CA ASP A 116 3.28 -9.24 -7.16
C ASP A 116 4.77 -8.85 -7.23
N ALA A 117 5.11 -7.69 -6.67
CA ALA A 117 6.49 -7.21 -6.64
C ALA A 117 7.42 -8.14 -5.85
N ILE A 118 6.97 -8.63 -4.69
CA ILE A 118 7.75 -9.54 -3.83
C ILE A 118 7.91 -10.90 -4.49
N THR A 119 6.81 -11.45 -5.03
CA THR A 119 6.85 -12.74 -5.74
C THR A 119 7.78 -12.67 -6.95
N SER A 120 7.76 -11.56 -7.68
CA SER A 120 8.70 -11.31 -8.78
C SER A 120 10.14 -11.17 -8.30
N PHE A 121 10.39 -10.51 -7.17
CA PHE A 121 11.73 -10.33 -6.59
C PHE A 121 12.37 -11.66 -6.17
N VAL A 122 11.62 -12.54 -5.51
CA VAL A 122 12.16 -13.84 -5.08
C VAL A 122 12.22 -14.86 -6.21
N GLY A 123 11.35 -14.73 -7.21
CA GLY A 123 11.28 -15.63 -8.35
C GLY A 123 11.16 -17.09 -7.91
N THR A 124 12.08 -17.94 -8.37
CA THR A 124 12.14 -19.36 -8.01
C THR A 124 13.03 -19.65 -6.79
N SER A 125 13.65 -18.63 -6.19
CA SER A 125 14.60 -18.80 -5.08
C SER A 125 13.91 -19.14 -3.75
N ALA A 126 12.63 -18.75 -3.61
CA ALA A 126 11.82 -18.96 -2.42
C ALA A 126 10.35 -19.25 -2.78
N THR A 127 9.67 -20.00 -1.92
CA THR A 127 8.22 -20.21 -2.00
C THR A 127 7.49 -19.13 -1.21
N THR A 128 6.53 -18.46 -1.85
CA THR A 128 5.67 -17.45 -1.21
C THR A 128 4.32 -18.05 -0.84
N ALA A 129 4.00 -18.05 0.46
CA ALA A 129 2.64 -18.22 0.96
C ALA A 129 1.98 -16.84 1.13
N SER A 130 0.65 -16.77 1.04
CA SER A 130 -0.05 -15.49 1.21
C SER A 130 -1.35 -15.61 1.98
N SER A 131 -1.65 -14.60 2.81
CA SER A 131 -2.99 -14.33 3.35
C SER A 131 -3.34 -12.88 3.05
N LEU A 132 -4.21 -12.65 2.06
CA LEU A 132 -4.54 -11.32 1.53
C LEU A 132 -5.84 -10.73 2.13
N SER A 133 -6.09 -11.05 3.39
CA SER A 133 -7.21 -10.53 4.18
C SER A 133 -6.70 -9.95 5.50
N ASN A 134 -7.61 -9.32 6.26
CA ASN A 134 -7.34 -8.85 7.62
C ASN A 134 -7.76 -9.89 8.68
N ASP A 135 -7.94 -11.15 8.27
CA ASP A 135 -8.26 -12.24 9.20
C ASP A 135 -7.01 -12.68 9.98
N LEU A 136 -7.12 -12.66 11.31
CA LEU A 136 -5.99 -12.91 12.20
C LEU A 136 -5.48 -14.36 12.11
N ASP A 137 -6.40 -15.32 12.01
CA ASP A 137 -6.07 -16.75 12.01
C ASP A 137 -5.44 -17.17 10.67
N ALA A 138 -6.00 -16.69 9.56
CA ALA A 138 -5.44 -16.89 8.23
C ALA A 138 -4.04 -16.27 8.11
N GLY A 139 -3.86 -15.05 8.62
CA GLY A 139 -2.55 -14.39 8.66
C GLY A 139 -1.52 -15.18 9.47
N ALA A 140 -1.88 -15.63 10.67
CA ALA A 140 -1.01 -16.46 11.49
C ALA A 140 -0.70 -17.81 10.82
N SER A 141 -1.70 -18.45 10.20
CA SER A 141 -1.52 -19.72 9.48
C SER A 141 -0.53 -19.58 8.31
N ALA A 142 -0.65 -18.53 7.51
CA ALA A 142 0.26 -18.27 6.38
C ALA A 142 1.71 -18.04 6.85
N ALA A 143 1.91 -17.30 7.95
CA ALA A 143 3.22 -16.94 8.48
C ALA A 143 3.93 -18.07 9.24
N ARG A 144 3.19 -19.05 9.79
CA ARG A 144 3.77 -20.13 10.60
C ARG A 144 4.83 -20.93 9.82
N GLY A 145 5.98 -21.10 10.47
CA GLY A 145 7.10 -21.90 9.96
C GLY A 145 7.76 -21.35 8.69
N LYS A 146 7.61 -20.05 8.39
CA LYS A 146 8.28 -19.38 7.28
C LYS A 146 9.56 -18.68 7.76
N ASP A 147 10.54 -18.53 6.88
CA ASP A 147 11.80 -17.83 7.21
C ASP A 147 11.55 -16.33 7.42
N VAL A 148 10.64 -15.75 6.63
CA VAL A 148 10.27 -14.34 6.67
C VAL A 148 8.76 -14.17 6.53
N ALA A 149 8.18 -13.27 7.31
CA ALA A 149 6.80 -12.79 7.12
C ALA A 149 6.81 -11.28 6.90
N LEU A 150 6.26 -10.85 5.77
CA LEU A 150 6.05 -9.45 5.41
C LEU A 150 4.57 -9.12 5.60
N VAL A 151 4.29 -8.25 6.56
CA VAL A 151 2.92 -7.87 6.93
C VAL A 151 2.66 -6.45 6.41
N PHE A 152 1.59 -6.30 5.62
CA PHE A 152 1.18 -5.05 5.00
C PHE A 152 -0.06 -4.50 5.70
N VAL A 153 0.02 -3.25 6.11
CA VAL A 153 -1.03 -2.54 6.85
C VAL A 153 -1.13 -1.11 6.33
N ASN A 154 -2.35 -0.58 6.27
CA ASN A 154 -2.60 0.80 5.89
C ASN A 154 -3.57 1.49 6.86
N ALA A 155 -3.63 2.80 6.75
CA ALA A 155 -4.65 3.64 7.39
C ALA A 155 -5.02 4.75 6.40
N MET A 156 -6.29 4.80 5.99
CA MET A 156 -6.76 5.72 4.96
C MET A 156 -7.46 6.94 5.57
N SER A 157 -7.19 8.11 4.98
CA SER A 157 -7.90 9.36 5.23
C SER A 157 -8.03 10.13 3.91
N GLY A 158 -8.81 11.21 3.91
CA GLY A 158 -9.04 12.03 2.73
C GLY A 158 -9.91 13.24 3.03
N GLU A 159 -10.35 13.91 1.97
CA GLU A 159 -11.10 15.14 2.08
C GLU A 159 -12.42 14.99 2.85
N LEU A 160 -12.68 15.94 3.75
CA LEU A 160 -13.97 16.13 4.38
C LEU A 160 -14.86 16.94 3.42
N GLY A 161 -15.61 16.27 2.55
CA GLY A 161 -16.57 16.93 1.68
C GLY A 161 -17.83 17.40 2.44
N PHE A 162 -18.56 18.37 1.88
CA PHE A 162 -19.89 18.84 2.33
C PHE A 162 -20.99 17.75 2.34
N TYR A 163 -20.65 16.48 2.11
CA TYR A 163 -21.58 15.36 2.00
C TYR A 163 -22.12 14.85 3.36
N ASP A 164 -21.63 15.37 4.49
CA ASP A 164 -22.09 14.98 5.84
C ASP A 164 -23.15 15.92 6.45
N ILE A 165 -23.95 16.63 5.62
CA ILE A 165 -25.07 17.45 6.14
C ILE A 165 -26.44 17.12 5.54
N ARG A 166 -26.53 16.37 4.43
CA ARG A 166 -27.83 16.15 3.75
C ARG A 166 -28.14 14.75 3.22
N SER A 167 -27.29 13.72 3.37
CA SER A 167 -27.67 12.38 2.89
C SER A 167 -26.98 11.16 3.52
N LYS A 168 -26.67 11.17 4.82
CA LYS A 168 -26.66 9.93 5.61
C LYS A 168 -27.41 10.16 6.90
N ARG A 169 -28.59 9.55 6.98
CA ARG A 169 -29.34 9.35 8.21
C ARG A 169 -28.37 8.92 9.29
N LEU A 170 -28.24 9.78 10.30
CA LEU A 170 -27.60 9.58 11.60
C LEU A 170 -27.88 8.16 12.13
N SER A 171 -27.09 7.18 11.74
CA SER A 171 -27.27 5.80 12.21
C SER A 171 -26.01 4.95 12.28
N SER A 172 -24.82 5.43 11.89
CA SER A 172 -23.60 4.62 12.00
C SER A 172 -22.42 5.23 12.76
N MET A 173 -22.56 6.42 13.37
CA MET A 173 -21.50 6.99 14.23
C MET A 173 -21.96 7.34 15.66
N VAL A 174 -23.12 6.85 16.10
CA VAL A 174 -23.51 6.84 17.52
C VAL A 174 -23.84 5.40 17.90
N GLY A 175 -22.82 4.57 18.13
CA GLY A 175 -23.05 3.15 18.40
C GLY A 175 -21.86 2.27 18.76
N ARG A 176 -20.61 2.75 18.66
CA ARG A 176 -19.46 2.06 19.28
C ARG A 176 -18.91 2.89 20.41
N ARG A 177 -19.65 2.85 21.52
CA ARG A 177 -19.15 3.14 22.87
C ARG A 177 -17.83 2.37 23.02
N GLN A 178 -16.72 3.08 23.09
CA GLN A 178 -15.45 2.52 23.52
C GLN A 178 -15.71 1.78 24.84
N ARG A 179 -15.58 0.46 24.84
CA ARG A 179 -15.43 -0.26 26.11
C ARG A 179 -14.04 0.13 26.62
N PRO A 180 -13.90 0.63 27.84
CA PRO A 180 -12.59 0.96 28.39
C PRO A 180 -11.74 -0.31 28.39
N VAL A 181 -10.59 -0.24 27.72
CA VAL A 181 -9.56 -1.28 27.81
C VAL A 181 -9.06 -1.24 29.25
N GLY A 182 -9.40 -2.30 30.00
CA GLY A 182 -8.91 -2.48 31.36
C GLY A 182 -7.39 -2.55 31.36
N ILE A 183 -6.77 -1.63 32.09
CA ILE A 183 -5.37 -1.68 32.48
C ILE A 183 -5.19 -2.95 33.33
N LEU A 184 -4.61 -3.99 32.75
CA LEU A 184 -4.10 -5.13 33.52
C LEU A 184 -2.82 -4.66 34.22
N ARG A 185 -2.95 -4.30 35.50
CA ARG A 185 -1.80 -4.14 36.38
C ARG A 185 -1.12 -5.50 36.55
N SER A 186 0.12 -5.62 36.08
CA SER A 186 1.02 -6.67 36.51
C SER A 186 1.39 -6.38 37.97
N SER A 187 0.87 -7.21 38.88
CA SER A 187 1.37 -7.26 40.25
C SER A 187 2.63 -8.11 40.27
N CYS A 188 3.67 -7.51 40.79
CA CYS A 188 4.92 -8.13 41.20
C CYS A 188 4.64 -9.12 42.34
N LEU A 189 4.96 -10.40 42.13
CA LEU A 189 5.58 -11.37 43.06
C LEU A 189 5.69 -12.73 42.36
#